data_AF-A0A6J1VZE4-F1
#
_entry.id   AF-A0A6J1VZE4-F1
#
_cell.length_a   1.000
_cell.length_b   1.000
_cell.length_c   1.000
_cell.angle_alpha   90.00
_cell.angle_beta   90.00
_cell.angle_gamma   90.00
#
_symmetry.space_group_name_H-M   'P 1'
#
loop_
_entity.id
_entity.type
_entity.pdbx_description
1 polymer ?
#
loop_
_entity_poly.entity_id
_entity_poly.type
_entity_poly.pdbx_seq_one_letter_code
_entity_poly.pdbx_strand_id
1 'polypeptide(L)'
;MLLQGPEVLFKVALSLLGSHKPLILEHENLETIVDFIKSILPNLGLVQMEKTINQVFEMDISKQLQAYEVEYHVLQDELIDSSLNDNQRMDKLEKANSNLRKQNFDLLEELQMANGKIQNLEAMIEVLLNSEGKLNQTIRALELERKALLENLKEFHMQSVNSSGKTLPSEQGRTNAAN
;
A
#
# COMPACT_ATOMS: atom_id res chain seq x y z
N MET A 1 8.61 15.03 62.43
CA MET A 1 8.59 13.77 61.65
C MET A 1 8.25 12.55 62.50
N LEU A 2 8.97 12.27 63.59
CA LEU A 2 8.68 11.12 64.48
C LEU A 2 7.34 11.19 65.24
N LEU A 3 6.77 12.39 65.48
CA LEU A 3 5.52 12.56 66.26
C LEU A 3 4.27 12.82 65.40
N GLN A 4 4.42 13.25 64.15
CA GLN A 4 3.32 13.74 63.28
C GLN A 4 3.30 13.09 61.88
N GLY A 5 4.15 12.08 61.64
CA GLY A 5 4.20 11.36 60.36
C GLY A 5 4.91 12.12 59.22
N PRO A 6 4.88 11.56 58.00
CA PRO A 6 5.52 12.14 56.81
C PRO A 6 4.81 13.41 56.31
N GLU A 7 3.55 13.64 56.70
CA GLU A 7 2.76 14.81 56.32
C GLU A 7 3.42 16.14 56.72
N VAL A 8 4.24 16.12 57.78
CA VAL A 8 5.01 17.28 58.23
C VAL A 8 5.90 17.85 57.13
N LEU A 9 6.41 17.01 56.22
CA LEU A 9 7.21 17.47 55.09
C LEU A 9 6.40 18.39 54.18
N PHE A 10 5.18 17.99 53.84
CA PHE A 10 4.26 18.81 53.05
C PHE A 10 3.88 20.08 53.80
N LYS A 11 3.68 19.98 55.12
CA LYS A 11 3.35 21.16 55.94
C LYS A 11 4.49 22.19 55.94
N VAL A 12 5.73 21.73 56.15
CA VAL A 12 6.91 22.60 56.12
C VAL A 12 7.09 23.20 54.73
N ALA A 13 6.97 22.40 53.67
CA ALA A 13 7.10 22.88 52.29
C ALA A 13 6.05 23.96 51.96
N LEU A 14 4.78 23.74 52.31
CA LEU A 14 3.71 24.71 52.09
C LEU A 14 3.89 25.98 52.92
N SER A 15 4.34 25.86 54.18
CA SER A 15 4.59 27.01 55.05
C SER A 15 5.76 27.87 54.56
N LEU A 16 6.85 27.24 54.09
CA LEU A 16 8.01 27.94 53.52
C LEU A 16 7.67 28.60 52.19
N LEU A 17 7.01 27.87 51.28
CA LEU A 17 6.60 28.41 49.98
C LEU A 17 5.55 29.51 50.14
N GLY A 18 4.62 29.35 51.10
CA GLY A 18 3.59 30.34 51.40
C GLY A 18 4.16 31.63 52.01
N SER A 19 5.13 31.53 52.91
CA SER A 19 5.78 32.69 53.53
C SER A 19 6.64 33.49 52.55
N HIS A 20 7.23 32.84 51.55
CA HIS A 20 8.08 33.47 50.53
C HIS A 20 7.36 33.73 49.21
N LYS A 21 6.06 33.43 49.12
CA LYS A 21 5.22 33.64 47.94
C LYS A 21 5.40 35.01 47.25
N PRO A 22 5.40 36.17 47.96
CA PRO A 22 5.58 37.45 47.27
C PRO A 22 6.94 37.56 46.59
N LEU A 23 8.02 37.11 47.24
CA LEU A 23 9.38 37.13 46.70
C LEU A 23 9.54 36.16 45.52
N ILE A 24 8.87 35.00 45.58
CA ILE A 24 8.89 34.02 44.49
C ILE A 24 8.19 34.57 43.24
N LEU A 25 7.12 35.34 43.41
CA LEU A 25 6.36 35.92 42.29
C LEU A 25 7.06 37.12 41.64
N GLU A 26 8.11 37.68 42.25
CA GLU A 26 8.93 38.75 41.65
C GLU A 26 9.90 38.23 40.56
N HIS A 27 10.11 36.92 40.50
CA HIS A 27 11.00 36.30 39.51
C HIS A 27 10.25 35.96 38.21
N GLU A 28 10.79 36.40 37.07
CA GLU A 28 10.13 36.30 35.76
C GLU A 28 10.44 35.01 34.98
N ASN A 29 11.43 34.22 35.42
CA ASN A 29 11.86 33.02 34.70
C ASN A 29 12.08 31.82 35.63
N LEU A 30 11.98 30.62 35.06
CA LEU A 30 12.11 29.36 35.82
C LEU A 30 13.47 29.24 36.51
N GLU A 31 14.55 29.68 35.87
CA GLU A 31 15.90 29.58 36.40
C GLU A 31 16.07 30.36 37.70
N THR A 32 15.62 31.62 37.73
CA THR A 32 15.68 32.49 38.91
C THR A 32 14.72 32.04 40.01
N ILE A 33 13.54 31.52 39.66
CA ILE A 33 12.63 30.90 40.65
C ILE A 33 13.27 29.69 41.31
N VAL A 34 13.89 28.80 40.52
CA VAL A 34 14.55 27.60 41.03
C VAL A 34 15.80 27.95 41.85
N ASP A 35 16.58 28.95 41.42
CA ASP A 35 17.72 29.44 42.19
C ASP A 35 17.27 30.06 43.53
N PHE A 36 16.19 30.83 43.54
CA PHE A 36 15.60 31.34 44.80
C PHE A 36 15.21 30.20 45.75
N ILE A 37 14.50 29.18 45.26
CA ILE A 37 14.07 28.03 46.06
C ILE A 37 15.27 27.21 46.56
N LYS A 38 16.36 27.11 45.80
CA LYS A 38 17.54 26.32 46.18
C LYS A 38 18.53 27.08 47.05
N SER A 39 18.70 28.38 46.84
CA SER A 39 19.81 29.15 47.38
C SER A 39 19.37 30.15 48.45
N ILE A 40 18.14 30.68 48.37
CA ILE A 40 17.65 31.75 49.27
C ILE A 40 16.68 31.18 50.30
N LEU A 41 15.75 30.33 49.87
CA LEU A 41 14.73 29.72 50.72
C LEU A 41 15.30 28.87 51.89
N PRO A 42 16.45 28.18 51.76
CA PRO A 42 17.07 27.51 52.91
C PRO A 42 17.73 28.45 53.93
N ASN A 43 18.06 29.68 53.53
CA ASN A 43 18.77 30.66 54.35
C ASN A 43 17.81 31.50 55.19
N LEU A 44 16.99 30.84 56.01
CA LEU A 44 15.97 31.47 56.86
C LEU A 44 16.58 32.10 58.10
N GLY A 45 16.14 33.31 58.45
CA GLY A 45 16.46 33.92 59.74
C GLY A 45 15.72 33.22 60.89
N LEU A 46 16.26 33.31 62.12
CA LEU A 46 15.69 32.67 63.32
C LEU A 46 14.20 32.98 63.54
N VAL A 47 13.79 34.23 63.32
CA VAL A 47 12.40 34.67 63.46
C VAL A 47 11.47 34.02 62.42
N GLN A 48 11.96 33.80 61.20
CA GLN A 48 11.20 33.14 60.14
C GLN A 48 11.09 31.63 60.39
N MET A 49 12.13 31.01 60.95
CA MET A 49 12.10 29.61 61.38
C MET A 49 11.06 29.39 62.48
N GLU A 50 11.05 30.23 63.52
CA GLU A 50 10.09 30.12 64.63
C GLU A 50 8.65 30.29 64.13
N LYS A 51 8.41 31.28 63.28
CA LYS A 51 7.10 31.48 62.64
C LYS A 51 6.67 30.28 61.79
N THR A 52 7.59 29.70 61.03
CA THR A 52 7.34 28.50 60.22
C THR A 52 6.99 27.30 61.10
N ILE A 53 7.73 27.10 62.19
CA ILE A 53 7.45 26.00 63.13
C ILE A 53 6.05 26.13 63.70
N ASN A 54 5.69 27.31 64.23
CA ASN A 54 4.36 27.55 64.81
C ASN A 54 3.24 27.34 63.78
N GLN A 55 3.42 27.85 62.56
CA GLN A 55 2.46 27.65 61.47
C GLN A 55 2.31 26.19 61.07
N VAL A 56 3.41 25.43 60.99
CA VAL A 56 3.39 24.00 60.67
C VAL A 56 2.67 23.19 61.75
N PHE A 57 2.79 23.59 63.01
CA PHE A 57 2.09 22.95 64.12
C PHE A 57 0.58 23.15 64.06
N GLU A 58 0.12 24.34 63.68
CA GLU A 58 -1.32 24.67 63.57
C GLU A 58 -1.97 24.15 62.28
N MET A 59 -1.17 23.85 61.26
CA MET A 59 -1.69 23.49 59.95
C MET A 59 -2.20 22.04 59.90
N ASP A 60 -3.48 21.88 59.53
CA ASP A 60 -4.11 20.60 59.24
C ASP A 60 -4.42 20.48 57.73
N ILE A 61 -3.84 19.47 57.09
CA ILE A 61 -3.96 19.20 55.65
C ILE A 61 -4.28 17.73 55.36
N SER A 62 -4.57 16.91 56.38
CA SER A 62 -4.65 15.46 56.20
C SER A 62 -5.79 15.07 55.25
N LYS A 63 -6.94 15.76 55.33
CA LYS A 63 -8.07 15.53 54.41
C LYS A 63 -7.77 15.96 52.98
N GLN A 64 -7.05 17.07 52.80
CA GLN A 64 -6.66 17.59 51.48
C GLN A 64 -5.64 16.64 50.84
N LEU A 65 -4.67 16.15 51.61
CA LEU A 65 -3.69 15.19 51.12
C LEU A 65 -4.37 13.88 50.68
N GLN A 66 -5.32 13.38 51.46
CA GLN A 66 -6.12 12.21 51.09
C GLN A 66 -6.97 12.46 49.83
N ALA A 67 -7.55 13.65 49.67
CA ALA A 67 -8.30 14.01 48.47
C ALA A 67 -7.39 14.03 47.23
N TYR A 68 -6.20 14.63 47.34
CA TYR A 68 -5.21 14.65 46.24
C TYR A 68 -4.64 13.26 45.94
N GLU A 69 -4.50 12.40 46.96
CA GLU A 69 -4.10 11.01 46.75
C GLU A 69 -5.15 10.28 45.92
N VAL A 70 -6.44 10.40 46.27
CA VAL A 70 -7.53 9.77 45.51
C VAL A 70 -7.58 10.34 44.08
N GLU A 71 -7.50 11.65 43.92
CA GLU A 71 -7.50 12.31 42.61
C GLU A 71 -6.33 11.83 41.73
N TYR A 72 -5.14 11.71 42.31
CA TYR A 72 -3.97 11.20 41.59
C TYR A 72 -4.20 9.78 41.07
N HIS A 73 -4.75 8.88 41.89
CA HIS A 73 -5.04 7.52 41.47
C HIS A 73 -6.12 7.47 40.38
N VAL A 74 -7.19 8.27 40.50
CA VAL A 74 -8.23 8.36 39.46
C VAL A 74 -7.63 8.79 38.12
N LEU A 75 -6.79 9.82 38.11
CA LEU A 75 -6.14 10.30 36.90
C LEU A 75 -5.16 9.27 36.31
N GLN A 76 -4.44 8.51 37.15
CA GLN A 76 -3.59 7.42 36.68
C GLN A 76 -4.40 6.31 36.03
N ASP A 77 -5.51 5.90 36.66
CA ASP A 77 -6.38 4.86 36.13
C ASP A 77 -6.98 5.27 34.78
N GLU A 78 -7.43 6.52 34.63
CA GLU A 78 -7.93 7.05 33.35
C GLU A 78 -6.85 7.07 32.24
N LEU A 79 -5.61 7.43 32.58
CA LEU A 79 -4.48 7.40 31.66
C LEU A 79 -4.11 5.97 31.23
N ILE A 80 -4.16 5.02 32.16
CA ILE A 80 -3.89 3.61 31.87
C ILE A 80 -5.01 3.05 31.00
N ASP A 81 -6.28 3.26 31.35
CA ASP A 81 -7.43 2.77 30.59
C ASP A 81 -7.48 3.33 29.16
N SER A 82 -7.18 4.62 28.99
CA SER A 82 -7.07 5.22 27.66
C SER A 82 -5.94 4.59 26.84
N SER A 83 -4.75 4.40 27.43
CA SER A 83 -3.62 3.77 26.75
C SER A 83 -3.89 2.31 26.37
N LEU A 84 -4.54 1.54 27.25
CA LEU A 84 -4.89 0.14 27.01
C LEU A 84 -5.92 0.03 25.89
N ASN A 85 -6.92 0.90 25.87
CA ASN A 85 -7.95 0.92 24.82
C ASN A 85 -7.36 1.33 23.45
N ASP A 86 -6.45 2.31 23.44
CA ASP A 86 -5.75 2.72 22.22
C ASP A 86 -4.86 1.60 21.67
N ASN A 87 -4.14 0.87 22.52
CA ASN A 87 -3.36 -0.30 22.11
C ASN A 87 -4.26 -1.40 21.52
N GLN A 88 -5.39 -1.71 22.15
CA GLN A 88 -6.34 -2.69 21.61
C GLN A 88 -6.93 -2.26 20.26
N ARG A 89 -7.19 -0.97 20.07
CA ARG A 89 -7.64 -0.42 18.78
C ARG A 89 -6.55 -0.52 17.72
N MET A 90 -5.30 -0.25 18.10
CA MET A 90 -4.14 -0.39 17.23
C MET A 90 -3.99 -1.83 16.73
N ASP A 91 -4.04 -2.82 17.63
CA ASP A 91 -3.92 -4.23 17.28
C ASP A 91 -5.01 -4.68 16.28
N LYS A 92 -6.24 -4.21 16.45
CA LYS A 92 -7.35 -4.49 15.52
C LYS A 92 -7.08 -3.89 14.14
N LEU A 93 -6.59 -2.65 14.09
CA LEU A 93 -6.24 -1.97 12.84
C LEU A 93 -5.06 -2.67 12.14
N GLU A 94 -4.04 -3.09 12.88
CA GLU A 94 -2.89 -3.81 12.33
C GLU A 94 -3.31 -5.16 11.72
N LYS A 95 -4.15 -5.93 12.43
CA LYS A 95 -4.71 -7.18 11.88
C LYS A 95 -5.54 -6.93 10.62
N ALA A 96 -6.38 -5.91 10.61
CA ALA A 96 -7.16 -5.55 9.43
C ALA A 96 -6.27 -5.13 8.25
N ASN A 97 -5.24 -4.34 8.50
CA ASN A 97 -4.29 -3.90 7.48
C ASN A 97 -3.48 -5.08 6.93
N SER A 98 -3.01 -5.98 7.80
CA SER A 98 -2.33 -7.22 7.39
C SER A 98 -3.22 -8.09 6.50
N ASN A 99 -4.49 -8.27 6.86
CA ASN A 99 -5.46 -9.00 6.05
C ASN A 99 -5.70 -8.33 4.69
N LEU A 100 -5.87 -7.00 4.66
CA LEU A 100 -6.04 -6.24 3.41
C LEU A 100 -4.80 -6.31 2.52
N ARG A 101 -3.59 -6.28 3.09
CA ARG A 101 -2.34 -6.46 2.35
C ARG A 101 -2.26 -7.85 1.71
N LYS A 102 -2.66 -8.88 2.46
CA LYS A 102 -2.74 -10.24 1.93
C LYS A 102 -3.73 -10.35 0.78
N GLN A 103 -4.95 -9.81 0.94
CA GLN A 103 -5.94 -9.79 -0.14
C GLN A 103 -5.45 -9.03 -1.37
N ASN A 104 -4.80 -7.87 -1.19
CA ASN A 104 -4.20 -7.13 -2.30
C ASN A 104 -3.12 -7.94 -3.02
N PHE A 105 -2.32 -8.70 -2.27
CA PHE A 105 -1.31 -9.57 -2.85
C PHE A 105 -1.94 -10.71 -3.67
N ASP A 106 -2.94 -11.39 -3.11
CA ASP A 106 -3.65 -12.48 -3.80
C ASP A 106 -4.33 -11.99 -5.10
N LEU A 107 -4.94 -10.79 -5.07
CA LEU A 107 -5.55 -10.17 -6.25
C LEU A 107 -4.51 -9.78 -7.32
N LEU A 108 -3.34 -9.29 -6.91
CA LEU A 108 -2.24 -8.98 -7.83
C LEU A 108 -1.72 -10.25 -8.52
N GLU A 109 -1.62 -11.35 -7.77
CA GLU A 109 -1.23 -12.66 -8.32
C GLU A 109 -2.27 -13.17 -9.33
N GLU A 110 -3.57 -13.06 -9.01
CA GLU A 110 -4.65 -13.43 -9.92
C GLU A 110 -4.61 -12.60 -11.22
N LEU A 111 -4.37 -11.30 -11.11
CA LEU A 111 -4.23 -10.40 -12.26
C LEU A 111 -3.01 -10.78 -13.12
N GLN A 112 -1.89 -11.14 -12.49
CA GLN A 112 -0.70 -11.60 -13.21
C GLN A 112 -0.95 -12.92 -13.96
N MET A 113 -1.63 -13.88 -13.33
CA MET A 113 -2.02 -15.13 -13.98
C MET A 113 -2.96 -14.90 -15.17
N ALA A 114 -3.95 -14.02 -15.01
CA ALA A 114 -4.87 -13.66 -16.09
C ALA A 114 -4.13 -13.02 -17.27
N ASN A 115 -3.21 -12.07 -17.01
CA ASN A 115 -2.39 -11.46 -18.05
C ASN A 115 -1.50 -12.46 -18.77
N GLY A 116 -0.87 -13.41 -18.05
CA GLY A 116 -0.10 -14.49 -18.66
C GLY A 116 -0.95 -15.36 -19.59
N LYS A 117 -2.20 -15.64 -19.18
CA LYS A 117 -3.15 -16.38 -20.02
C LYS A 117 -3.54 -15.61 -21.28
N ILE A 118 -3.75 -14.29 -21.16
CA ILE A 118 -4.04 -13.42 -22.31
C ILE A 118 -2.88 -13.45 -23.30
N GLN A 119 -1.64 -13.24 -22.84
CA GLN A 119 -0.45 -13.27 -23.69
C GLN A 119 -0.28 -14.60 -24.42
N ASN A 120 -0.52 -15.73 -23.74
CA ASN A 120 -0.47 -17.05 -24.37
C ASN A 120 -1.54 -17.22 -25.45
N LEU A 121 -2.75 -16.73 -25.22
CA LEU A 121 -3.83 -16.76 -26.20
C LEU A 121 -3.53 -15.84 -27.40
N GLU A 122 -3.00 -14.65 -27.16
CA GLU A 122 -2.57 -13.72 -28.21
C GLU A 122 -1.49 -14.35 -29.10
N ALA A 123 -0.47 -14.99 -28.50
CA ALA A 123 0.56 -15.70 -29.26
C ALA A 123 -0.01 -16.88 -30.07
N MET A 124 -0.98 -17.62 -29.51
CA MET A 124 -1.64 -18.71 -30.23
C MET A 124 -2.45 -18.19 -31.44
N ILE A 125 -3.16 -17.07 -31.26
CA ILE A 125 -3.89 -16.41 -32.35
C ILE A 125 -2.93 -15.97 -33.45
N GLU A 126 -1.79 -15.39 -33.12
CA GLU A 126 -0.78 -14.96 -34.10
C GLU A 126 -0.24 -16.15 -34.93
N VAL A 127 0.04 -17.28 -34.28
CA VAL A 127 0.46 -18.51 -34.96
C VAL A 127 -0.62 -19.02 -35.91
N LEU A 128 -1.88 -19.05 -35.45
CA LEU A 128 -3.01 -19.48 -36.27
C LEU A 128 -3.20 -18.57 -37.48
N LEU A 129 -3.16 -17.25 -37.31
CA LEU A 129 -3.28 -16.26 -38.39
C LEU A 129 -2.16 -16.43 -39.44
N ASN A 130 -0.93 -16.68 -39.01
CA ASN A 130 0.18 -16.95 -39.93
C ASN A 130 -0.04 -18.26 -40.72
N SER A 131 -0.55 -19.31 -40.05
CA SER A 131 -0.87 -20.58 -40.71
C SER A 131 -1.99 -20.43 -41.74
N GLU A 132 -3.03 -19.66 -41.42
CA GLU A 132 -4.14 -19.34 -42.31
C GLU A 132 -3.65 -18.51 -43.51
N GLY A 133 -2.78 -17.52 -43.30
CA GLY A 133 -2.16 -16.75 -44.36
C GLY A 133 -1.37 -17.62 -45.35
N LYS A 134 -0.56 -18.56 -44.85
CA LYS A 134 0.16 -19.53 -45.68
C LYS A 134 -0.80 -20.44 -46.46
N LEU A 135 -1.83 -20.97 -45.81
CA LEU A 135 -2.81 -21.83 -46.47
C LEU A 135 -3.54 -21.07 -47.59
N ASN A 136 -3.98 -19.83 -47.33
CA ASN A 136 -4.61 -18.99 -48.33
C ASN A 136 -3.70 -18.70 -49.54
N GLN A 137 -2.39 -18.50 -49.33
CA GLN A 137 -1.43 -18.37 -50.43
C GLN A 137 -1.32 -19.65 -51.26
N THR A 138 -1.26 -20.81 -50.62
CA THR A 138 -1.21 -22.10 -51.34
C THR A 138 -2.47 -22.36 -52.15
N ILE A 139 -3.66 -22.04 -51.61
CA ILE A 139 -4.93 -22.15 -52.33
C ILE A 139 -4.91 -21.28 -53.59
N ARG A 140 -4.50 -20.01 -53.47
CA ARG A 140 -4.39 -19.10 -54.63
C ARG A 140 -3.41 -19.61 -55.68
N ALA A 141 -2.27 -20.17 -55.27
CA ALA A 141 -1.29 -20.74 -56.18
C ALA A 141 -1.88 -21.94 -56.96
N LEU A 142 -2.55 -22.86 -56.26
CA LEU A 142 -3.22 -24.02 -56.88
C LEU A 142 -4.37 -23.60 -57.81
N GLU A 143 -5.13 -22.58 -57.46
CA GLU A 143 -6.18 -22.03 -58.33
C GLU A 143 -5.62 -21.44 -59.63
N LEU A 144 -4.48 -20.76 -59.57
CA LEU A 144 -3.78 -20.24 -60.75
C LEU A 144 -3.24 -21.37 -61.63
N GLU A 145 -2.59 -22.36 -61.03
CA GLU A 145 -2.10 -23.54 -61.74
C GLU A 145 -3.25 -24.29 -62.44
N ARG A 146 -4.37 -24.50 -61.73
CA ARG A 146 -5.57 -25.12 -62.30
C ARG A 146 -6.11 -24.32 -63.49
N LYS A 147 -6.14 -22.99 -63.40
CA LYS A 147 -6.57 -22.12 -64.52
C LYS A 147 -5.63 -22.27 -65.72
N ALA A 148 -4.31 -22.22 -65.51
CA ALA A 148 -3.31 -22.37 -66.56
C ALA A 148 -3.40 -23.76 -67.24
N LEU A 149 -3.57 -24.83 -66.46
CA LEU A 149 -3.77 -26.18 -67.00
C LEU A 149 -5.05 -26.30 -67.83
N LEU A 150 -6.16 -25.68 -67.39
CA LEU A 150 -7.41 -25.64 -68.15
C LEU A 150 -7.27 -24.86 -69.46
N GLU A 151 -6.50 -23.78 -69.47
CA GLU A 151 -6.20 -22.99 -70.66
C GLU A 151 -5.36 -23.79 -71.65
N ASN A 152 -4.27 -24.42 -71.20
CA ASN A 152 -3.46 -25.31 -72.01
C ASN A 152 -4.28 -26.46 -72.62
N LEU A 153 -5.17 -27.10 -71.84
CA LEU A 153 -6.06 -28.15 -72.35
C LEU A 153 -6.99 -27.65 -73.46
N LYS A 154 -7.51 -26.42 -73.35
CA LYS A 154 -8.34 -25.82 -74.40
C LYS A 154 -7.52 -25.55 -75.66
N GLU A 155 -6.29 -25.05 -75.52
CA GLU A 155 -5.38 -24.85 -76.66
C GLU A 155 -5.03 -26.16 -77.37
N PHE A 156 -4.72 -27.21 -76.61
CA PHE A 156 -4.49 -28.56 -77.18
C PHE A 156 -5.73 -29.10 -77.88
N HIS A 157 -6.92 -28.91 -77.33
CA HIS A 157 -8.17 -29.33 -77.98
C HIS A 157 -8.40 -28.55 -79.29
N MET A 158 -8.15 -27.24 -79.29
CA MET A 158 -8.23 -26.41 -80.51
C MET A 158 -7.20 -26.80 -81.57
N GLN A 159 -5.97 -27.13 -81.17
CA GLN A 159 -4.94 -27.65 -82.09
C GLN A 159 -5.29 -29.05 -82.63
N SER A 160 -5.84 -29.94 -81.81
CA SER A 160 -6.30 -31.27 -82.24
C SER A 160 -7.48 -31.23 -83.20
N VAL A 161 -8.41 -30.28 -83.01
CA VAL A 161 -9.54 -30.07 -83.92
C VAL A 161 -9.07 -29.46 -85.25
N ASN A 162 -8.09 -28.56 -85.20
CA ASN A 162 -7.49 -27.97 -86.41
C ASN A 162 -6.59 -28.94 -87.19
N SER A 163 -5.92 -29.90 -86.52
CA SER A 163 -5.11 -30.93 -87.19
C SER A 163 -5.95 -32.09 -87.76
N SER A 164 -7.15 -32.33 -87.23
CA SER A 164 -8.08 -33.36 -87.72
C SER A 164 -8.92 -32.92 -88.93
N GLY A 165 -8.84 -31.64 -89.34
CA GLY A 165 -9.56 -31.09 -90.50
C GLY A 165 -8.82 -31.18 -91.84
N LYS A 166 -7.63 -31.81 -91.90
CA LYS A 166 -6.84 -31.96 -93.14
C LYS A 166 -6.30 -33.37 -93.32
N THR A 167 -7.16 -34.32 -93.66
CA THR A 167 -6.79 -35.54 -94.39
C THR A 167 -7.86 -35.90 -95.44
N LEU A 168 -7.54 -35.54 -96.69
CA LEU A 168 -7.92 -36.06 -98.04
C LEU A 168 -9.24 -36.83 -98.27
N PRO A 169 -9.91 -36.62 -99.43
CA PRO A 169 -9.59 -37.39 -100.66
C PRO A 169 -9.69 -36.54 -101.96
N SER A 170 -9.08 -36.88 -103.10
CA SER A 170 -9.38 -38.09 -103.87
C SER A 170 -8.36 -38.33 -104.99
N GLU A 171 -7.98 -39.60 -105.15
CA GLU A 171 -7.52 -40.17 -106.41
C GLU A 171 -8.56 -39.95 -107.52
N GLN A 172 -8.11 -39.65 -108.74
CA GLN A 172 -8.87 -39.97 -109.96
C GLN A 172 -7.94 -40.21 -111.17
N GLY A 173 -7.70 -41.50 -111.44
CA GLY A 173 -7.79 -42.14 -112.76
C GLY A 173 -7.04 -41.58 -113.98
N ARG A 174 -5.91 -42.24 -114.28
CA ARG A 174 -5.58 -42.99 -115.51
C ARG A 174 -5.39 -42.29 -116.88
N THR A 175 -4.23 -42.64 -117.47
CA THR A 175 -3.97 -43.00 -118.91
C THR A 175 -3.95 -41.86 -119.93
N ASN A 176 -3.05 -41.73 -120.91
CA ASN A 176 -2.20 -42.70 -121.63
C ASN A 176 -1.17 -41.99 -122.55
N ALA A 177 -0.22 -42.79 -123.03
CA ALA A 177 0.45 -42.76 -124.35
C ALA A 177 1.68 -41.86 -124.60
N ALA A 178 2.84 -42.54 -124.63
CA ALA A 178 3.82 -42.59 -125.73
C ALA A 178 3.87 -41.42 -126.73
N ASN A 179 4.96 -40.65 -126.76
CA ASN A 179 6.21 -40.89 -127.48
C ASN A 179 7.24 -39.82 -127.10
#